data_AF-A0A968LWY8-F1
#
_entry.id   AF-A0A968LWY8-F1
#
_cell.length_a   1.000
_cell.length_b   1.000
_cell.length_c   1.000
_cell.angle_alpha   90.00
_cell.angle_beta   90.00
_cell.angle_gamma   90.00
#
_symmetry.space_group_name_H-M   'P 1'
#
loop_
_entity.id
_entity.type
_entity.pdbx_description
1 polymer ?
#
loop_
_entity_poly.entity_id
_entity_poly.type
_entity_poly.pdbx_seq_one_letter_code
_entity_poly.pdbx_strand_id
1 'polypeptide(L)'
;MSSGIDDNDYWMLAEHYGIDDALVNPALDLLHIEADDDGYELHYRPEGERQLIIHCWTMPERVKEEIEEVLELFEGDSSEIEIRIREHMRNVRSVIGIEMGFSQLKDMGVVFAYEVARWFGQKYGGLIKDDDDNWSMIEGGVYVQL
;
A
#
# COMPACT_ATOMS: atom_id res chain seq x y z
N MET A 1 -4.24 16.40 13.79
CA MET A 1 -3.74 15.21 14.50
C MET A 1 -3.66 14.12 13.44
N SER A 2 -2.46 13.61 13.17
CA SER A 2 -2.29 12.56 12.15
C SER A 2 -2.77 11.27 12.78
N SER A 3 -3.94 10.78 12.39
CA SER A 3 -4.34 9.40 12.67
C SER A 3 -3.34 8.50 11.95
N GLY A 4 -2.49 7.80 12.72
CA GLY A 4 -1.67 6.73 12.17
C GLY A 4 -2.56 5.58 11.72
N ILE A 5 -1.94 4.46 11.34
CA ILE A 5 -2.69 3.23 11.08
C ILE A 5 -3.49 2.80 12.33
N ASP A 6 -2.96 3.07 13.53
CA ASP A 6 -3.51 2.66 14.83
C ASP A 6 -4.90 3.22 15.20
N ASP A 7 -5.39 4.26 14.53
CA ASP A 7 -6.66 4.96 14.88
C ASP A 7 -7.87 4.48 14.04
N ASN A 8 -7.69 3.44 13.22
CA ASN A 8 -8.74 2.94 12.35
C ASN A 8 -9.71 1.97 13.06
N ASP A 9 -10.96 1.91 12.58
CA ASP A 9 -11.90 0.85 12.98
C ASP A 9 -11.59 -0.44 12.21
N TYR A 10 -10.64 -1.21 12.76
CA TYR A 10 -10.15 -2.43 12.14
C TYR A 10 -11.17 -3.55 12.05
N TRP A 11 -12.23 -3.53 12.86
CA TRP A 11 -13.33 -4.49 12.74
C TRP A 11 -14.16 -4.21 11.48
N MET A 12 -14.54 -2.94 11.27
CA MET A 12 -15.24 -2.56 10.04
C MET A 12 -14.38 -2.81 8.78
N LEU A 13 -13.08 -2.55 8.86
CA LEU A 13 -12.18 -2.84 7.75
C LEU A 13 -12.06 -4.35 7.51
N ALA A 14 -11.86 -5.16 8.54
CA ALA A 14 -11.81 -6.62 8.41
C ALA A 14 -13.08 -7.17 7.74
N GLU A 15 -14.26 -6.73 8.18
CA GLU A 15 -15.53 -7.10 7.54
C GLU A 15 -15.56 -6.73 6.06
N HIS A 16 -15.10 -5.52 5.69
CA HIS A 16 -15.07 -5.06 4.30
C HIS A 16 -14.21 -5.97 3.40
N TYR A 17 -13.07 -6.43 3.91
CA TYR A 17 -12.15 -7.34 3.22
C TYR A 17 -12.55 -8.82 3.36
N GLY A 18 -13.68 -9.13 4.02
CA GLY A 18 -14.14 -10.51 4.24
C GLY A 18 -13.25 -11.32 5.18
N ILE A 19 -12.53 -10.64 6.07
CA ILE A 19 -11.66 -11.23 7.08
C ILE A 19 -12.48 -11.58 8.33
N ASP A 20 -12.16 -12.71 8.95
CA ASP A 20 -12.80 -13.14 10.21
C ASP A 20 -12.42 -12.18 11.35
N ASP A 21 -13.43 -11.58 12.01
CA ASP A 21 -13.28 -10.69 13.17
C ASP A 21 -12.43 -11.30 14.29
N ALA A 22 -12.41 -12.64 14.42
CA ALA A 22 -11.58 -13.33 15.39
C ALA A 22 -10.07 -13.11 15.18
N LEU A 23 -9.66 -12.67 13.98
CA LEU A 23 -8.27 -12.38 13.62
C LEU A 23 -7.86 -10.94 13.96
N VAL A 24 -8.81 -10.03 14.21
CA VAL A 24 -8.53 -8.61 14.41
C VAL A 24 -7.71 -8.40 15.69
N ASN A 25 -8.24 -8.79 16.85
CA ASN A 25 -7.57 -8.56 18.13
C ASN A 25 -6.18 -9.23 18.22
N PRO A 26 -6.01 -10.52 17.84
CA PRO A 26 -4.69 -11.15 17.85
C PRO A 26 -3.67 -10.44 16.97
N ALA A 27 -4.10 -9.88 15.83
CA ALA A 27 -3.22 -9.14 14.94
C ALA A 27 -2.84 -7.77 15.51
N LEU A 28 -3.81 -7.05 16.11
CA LEU A 28 -3.57 -5.76 16.76
C LEU A 28 -2.66 -5.88 17.98
N ASP A 29 -2.77 -6.96 18.76
CA ASP A 29 -1.90 -7.22 19.92
C ASP A 29 -0.42 -7.35 19.53
N LEU A 30 -0.16 -7.72 18.26
CA LEU A 30 1.19 -7.88 17.70
C LEU A 30 1.59 -6.71 16.80
N LEU A 31 0.72 -5.72 16.60
CA LEU A 31 0.92 -4.66 15.62
C LEU A 31 2.08 -3.73 16.03
N HIS A 32 3.17 -3.78 15.28
CA HIS A 32 4.27 -2.82 15.38
C HIS A 32 5.05 -2.75 14.08
N ILE A 33 5.87 -1.71 13.94
CA ILE A 33 6.72 -1.51 12.76
C ILE A 33 8.17 -1.53 13.22
N GLU A 34 8.99 -2.32 12.54
CA GLU A 34 10.44 -2.33 12.67
C GLU A 34 11.08 -1.80 11.38
N ALA A 35 12.21 -1.11 11.51
CA ALA A 35 12.97 -0.67 10.34
C ALA A 35 13.81 -1.85 9.82
N ASP A 36 13.82 -2.01 8.50
CA ASP A 36 14.65 -2.97 7.78
C ASP A 36 15.61 -2.23 6.84
N ASP A 37 16.61 -2.92 6.29
CA ASP A 37 17.68 -2.31 5.48
C ASP A 37 17.14 -1.51 4.28
N ASP A 38 16.03 -1.96 3.67
CA ASP A 38 15.41 -1.36 2.49
C ASP A 38 14.00 -0.76 2.74
N GLY A 39 13.60 -0.61 4.01
CA GLY A 39 12.31 -0.05 4.37
C GLY A 39 11.84 -0.43 5.78
N TYR A 40 10.71 -1.13 5.86
CA TYR A 40 10.08 -1.50 7.12
C TYR A 40 9.45 -2.89 7.07
N GLU A 41 9.42 -3.56 8.22
CA GLU A 41 8.60 -4.74 8.45
C GLU A 41 7.43 -4.35 9.36
N LEU A 42 6.20 -4.58 8.92
CA LEU A 42 5.00 -4.39 9.73
C LEU A 42 4.59 -5.74 10.31
N HIS A 43 4.85 -5.89 11.60
CA HIS A 43 4.56 -7.07 12.38
C HIS A 43 3.11 -7.07 12.82
N TYR A 44 2.43 -8.19 12.64
CA TYR A 44 1.05 -8.43 13.10
C TYR A 44 0.76 -9.93 13.28
N ARG A 45 1.75 -10.79 13.05
CA ARG A 45 1.70 -12.24 13.21
C ARG A 45 2.76 -12.72 14.19
N PRO A 46 2.63 -13.94 14.74
CA PRO A 46 3.63 -14.51 15.63
C PRO A 46 5.04 -14.52 15.04
N GLU A 47 6.04 -14.48 15.92
CA GLU A 47 7.44 -14.57 15.53
C GLU A 47 7.72 -15.82 14.68
N GLY A 48 8.52 -15.66 13.63
CA GLY A 48 8.83 -16.73 12.67
C GLY A 48 7.79 -16.91 11.55
N GLU A 49 6.65 -16.24 11.64
CA GLU A 49 5.74 -16.09 10.50
C GLU A 49 6.11 -14.88 9.65
N ARG A 50 5.78 -14.97 8.36
CA ARG A 50 6.00 -13.87 7.41
C ARG A 50 5.11 -12.68 7.77
N GLN A 51 5.75 -11.53 8.00
CA GLN A 51 5.11 -10.23 8.23
C GLN A 51 4.91 -9.48 6.91
N LEU A 52 4.36 -8.26 6.94
CA LEU A 52 4.29 -7.42 5.74
C LEU A 52 5.63 -6.73 5.54
N ILE A 53 6.17 -6.79 4.33
CA ILE A 53 7.39 -6.06 3.97
C ILE A 53 6.99 -4.80 3.21
N ILE A 54 7.49 -3.65 3.66
CA ILE A 54 7.25 -2.34 3.07
C ILE A 54 8.58 -1.81 2.54
N HIS A 55 8.76 -1.92 1.24
CA HIS A 55 9.93 -1.41 0.52
C HIS A 55 9.81 0.10 0.33
N CYS A 56 10.88 0.84 0.58
CA CYS A 56 10.93 2.29 0.43
C CYS A 56 12.06 2.71 -0.52
N TRP A 57 11.79 2.68 -1.83
CA TRP A 57 12.80 3.03 -2.82
C TRP A 57 12.88 4.54 -3.03
N THR A 58 14.01 5.14 -2.67
CA THR A 58 14.29 6.57 -2.88
C THR A 58 15.51 6.83 -3.76
N MET A 59 16.26 5.79 -4.13
CA MET A 59 17.39 5.91 -5.05
C MET A 59 16.87 6.28 -6.45
N PRO A 60 17.37 7.37 -7.07
CA PRO A 60 16.84 7.86 -8.34
C PRO A 60 16.80 6.81 -9.46
N GLU A 61 17.79 5.94 -9.52
CA GLU A 61 17.92 4.87 -10.51
C GLU A 61 16.82 3.82 -10.32
N ARG A 62 16.61 3.35 -9.08
CA ARG A 62 15.55 2.39 -8.76
C ARG A 62 14.16 2.98 -8.97
N VAL A 63 13.93 4.23 -8.55
CA VAL A 63 12.67 4.93 -8.79
C VAL A 63 12.40 5.10 -10.28
N LYS A 64 13.44 5.38 -11.07
CA LYS A 64 13.32 5.52 -12.51
C LYS A 64 12.92 4.18 -13.17
N GLU A 65 13.54 3.06 -12.77
CA GLU A 65 13.18 1.73 -13.27
C GLU A 65 11.68 1.43 -13.05
N GLU A 66 11.19 1.65 -11.83
CA GLU A 66 9.76 1.43 -11.50
C GLU A 66 8.82 2.34 -12.32
N ILE A 67 9.21 3.60 -12.54
CA ILE A 67 8.44 4.51 -13.41
C ILE A 67 8.44 3.98 -14.85
N GLU A 68 9.58 3.53 -15.37
CA GLU A 68 9.69 3.01 -16.73
C GLU A 68 8.81 1.77 -16.92
N GLU A 69 8.84 0.81 -15.99
CA GLU A 69 7.98 -0.38 -16.01
C GLU A 69 6.49 -0.01 -16.03
N VAL A 70 6.05 0.96 -15.22
CA VAL A 70 4.67 1.42 -15.24
C VAL A 70 4.31 2.07 -16.58
N LEU A 71 5.19 2.90 -17.14
CA LEU A 71 4.92 3.61 -18.40
C LEU A 71 4.87 2.70 -19.63
N GLU A 72 5.55 1.55 -19.59
CA GLU A 72 5.50 0.51 -20.62
C GLU A 72 4.12 -0.16 -20.70
N LEU A 73 3.41 -0.31 -19.57
CA LEU A 73 2.03 -0.85 -19.55
C LEU A 73 1.04 -0.01 -20.35
N PHE A 74 1.37 1.26 -20.59
CA PHE A 74 0.53 2.23 -21.28
C PHE A 74 1.05 2.58 -22.68
N GLU A 75 2.01 1.83 -23.22
CA GLU A 75 2.53 2.12 -24.56
C GLU A 75 1.42 2.05 -25.62
N GLY A 76 1.15 3.18 -26.28
CA GLY A 76 0.10 3.29 -27.30
C GLY A 76 -1.31 3.54 -26.76
N ASP A 77 -1.51 3.63 -25.44
CA ASP A 77 -2.73 4.14 -24.85
C ASP A 77 -2.74 5.69 -24.90
N SER A 78 -3.92 6.29 -24.99
CA SER A 78 -4.13 7.74 -24.95
C SER A 78 -5.41 8.08 -24.17
N SER A 79 -5.81 7.19 -23.27
CA SER A 79 -6.91 7.41 -22.34
C SER A 79 -6.61 8.58 -21.39
N GLU A 80 -7.65 9.20 -20.85
CA GLU A 80 -7.49 10.29 -19.87
C GLU A 80 -6.78 9.81 -18.60
N ILE A 81 -7.02 8.56 -18.21
CA ILE A 81 -6.38 7.88 -17.07
C ILE A 81 -4.87 7.81 -17.32
N GLU A 82 -4.47 7.33 -18.49
CA GLU A 82 -3.06 7.24 -18.88
C GLU A 82 -2.36 8.59 -18.81
N ILE A 83 -3.00 9.64 -19.33
CA ILE A 83 -2.43 11.00 -19.31
C ILE A 83 -2.19 11.45 -17.87
N ARG A 84 -3.17 11.24 -16.98
CA ARG A 84 -3.05 11.60 -15.55
C ARG A 84 -1.93 10.81 -14.86
N ILE A 85 -1.82 9.51 -15.13
CA ILE A 85 -0.74 8.67 -14.58
C ILE A 85 0.62 9.16 -15.08
N ARG A 86 0.79 9.41 -16.38
CA ARG A 86 2.04 9.93 -16.94
C ARG A 86 2.44 11.28 -16.34
N GLU A 87 1.48 12.17 -16.15
CA GLU A 87 1.73 13.47 -15.51
C GLU A 87 2.17 13.31 -14.05
N HIS A 88 1.56 12.37 -13.32
CA HIS A 88 1.95 12.04 -11.96
C HIS A 88 3.39 11.50 -11.89
N MET A 89 3.73 10.55 -12.77
CA MET A 89 5.04 9.89 -12.81
C MET A 89 6.22 10.87 -12.96
N ARG A 90 6.02 12.01 -13.63
CA ARG A 90 7.05 13.05 -13.77
C ARG A 90 7.52 13.65 -12.44
N ASN A 91 6.69 13.56 -11.40
CA ASN A 91 6.94 14.15 -10.10
C ASN A 91 7.28 13.12 -9.01
N VAL A 92 7.26 11.83 -9.34
CA VAL A 92 7.56 10.77 -8.38
C VAL A 92 9.02 10.87 -7.92
N ARG A 93 9.21 10.77 -6.60
CA ARG A 93 10.53 10.84 -5.92
C ARG A 93 10.83 9.59 -5.09
N SER A 94 9.82 8.79 -4.82
CA SER A 94 9.91 7.58 -4.03
C SER A 94 8.82 6.62 -4.48
N VAL A 95 9.12 5.33 -4.45
CA VAL A 95 8.16 4.26 -4.70
C VAL A 95 8.06 3.43 -3.42
N ILE A 96 6.83 3.16 -3.01
CA ILE A 96 6.54 2.33 -1.85
C ILE A 96 5.98 1.01 -2.37
N GLY A 97 6.71 -0.08 -2.14
CA GLY A 97 6.26 -1.43 -2.47
C GLY A 97 5.73 -2.12 -1.21
N ILE A 98 4.55 -2.72 -1.26
CA ILE A 98 4.01 -3.50 -0.15
C ILE A 98 3.92 -4.95 -0.59
N GLU A 99 4.75 -5.80 0.01
CA GLU A 99 4.90 -7.18 -0.40
C GLU A 99 4.13 -8.11 0.54
N MET A 100 3.15 -8.82 -0.02
CA MET A 100 2.31 -9.78 0.68
C MET A 100 2.59 -11.20 0.20
N GLY A 101 2.61 -12.15 1.14
CA GLY A 101 2.51 -13.58 0.86
C GLY A 101 1.05 -13.99 0.64
N PHE A 102 0.82 -15.10 -0.06
CA PHE A 102 -0.53 -15.59 -0.40
C PHE A 102 -1.48 -15.77 0.80
N SER A 103 -0.97 -16.15 1.97
CA SER A 103 -1.80 -16.28 3.17
C SER A 103 -2.25 -14.92 3.72
N GLN A 104 -1.49 -13.85 3.44
CA GLN A 104 -1.73 -12.49 3.90
C GLN A 104 -2.91 -11.83 3.17
N LEU A 105 -3.26 -12.33 1.98
CA LEU A 105 -4.47 -11.94 1.24
C LEU A 105 -5.77 -12.46 1.87
N LYS A 106 -5.68 -13.30 2.91
CA LYS A 106 -6.82 -13.98 3.54
C LYS A 106 -6.88 -13.77 5.05
N ASP A 107 -6.10 -12.81 5.58
CA ASP A 107 -6.14 -12.42 6.98
C ASP A 107 -5.94 -10.89 7.09
N MET A 108 -5.60 -10.41 8.29
CA MET A 108 -5.38 -8.98 8.54
C MET A 108 -4.25 -8.35 7.72
N GLY A 109 -3.41 -9.15 7.04
CA GLY A 109 -2.36 -8.65 6.17
C GLY A 109 -2.88 -7.75 5.05
N VAL A 110 -3.97 -8.15 4.37
CA VAL A 110 -4.56 -7.33 3.30
C VAL A 110 -5.08 -6.00 3.85
N VAL A 111 -5.70 -6.03 5.03
CA VAL A 111 -6.24 -4.84 5.70
C VAL A 111 -5.10 -3.86 6.01
N PHE A 112 -4.03 -4.34 6.62
CA PHE A 112 -2.89 -3.48 6.95
C PHE A 112 -2.15 -2.99 5.71
N ALA A 113 -1.99 -3.82 4.68
CA ALA A 113 -1.35 -3.42 3.43
C ALA A 113 -2.09 -2.24 2.77
N TYR A 114 -3.41 -2.33 2.67
CA TYR A 114 -4.22 -1.24 2.12
C TYR A 114 -4.19 -0.01 3.02
N GLU A 115 -4.27 -0.15 4.35
CA GLU A 115 -4.16 1.02 5.24
C GLU A 115 -2.79 1.71 5.18
N VAL A 116 -1.70 0.96 5.00
CA VAL A 116 -0.37 1.53 4.74
C VAL A 116 -0.36 2.29 3.42
N ALA A 117 -0.88 1.69 2.33
CA ALA A 117 -0.97 2.36 1.03
C ALA A 117 -1.80 3.65 1.11
N ARG A 118 -2.96 3.60 1.77
CA ARG A 118 -3.84 4.75 2.03
C ARG A 118 -3.10 5.83 2.82
N TRP A 119 -2.39 5.47 3.88
CA TRP A 119 -1.66 6.44 4.69
C TRP A 119 -0.58 7.17 3.87
N PHE A 120 0.21 6.44 3.07
CA PHE A 120 1.21 7.05 2.18
C PHE A 120 0.56 7.92 1.11
N GLY A 121 -0.49 7.41 0.45
CA GLY A 121 -1.26 8.13 -0.57
C GLY A 121 -1.83 9.44 -0.03
N GLN A 122 -2.45 9.41 1.15
CA GLN A 122 -3.00 10.59 1.80
C GLN A 122 -1.92 11.58 2.24
N LYS A 123 -0.83 11.09 2.83
CA LYS A 123 0.19 11.94 3.44
C LYS A 123 1.06 12.65 2.40
N TYR A 124 1.36 11.98 1.30
CA TYR A 124 2.30 12.48 0.28
C TYR A 124 1.63 12.75 -1.08
N GLY A 125 0.32 12.56 -1.20
CA GLY A 125 -0.42 12.74 -2.44
C GLY A 125 -0.01 11.71 -3.49
N GLY A 126 0.23 10.47 -3.08
CA GLY A 126 0.72 9.39 -3.95
C GLY A 126 -0.38 8.74 -4.78
N LEU A 127 0.02 8.19 -5.93
CA LEU A 127 -0.77 7.28 -6.74
C LEU A 127 -0.61 5.84 -6.23
N ILE A 128 -1.72 5.10 -6.11
CA ILE A 128 -1.76 3.74 -5.60
C ILE A 128 -2.17 2.81 -6.73
N LYS A 129 -1.39 1.74 -6.95
CA LYS A 129 -1.75 0.60 -7.78
C LYS A 129 -2.06 -0.57 -6.85
N ASP A 130 -3.24 -1.14 -6.94
CA ASP A 130 -3.63 -2.31 -6.13
C ASP A 130 -3.28 -3.65 -6.81
N ASP A 131 -3.60 -4.75 -6.13
CA ASP A 131 -3.35 -6.12 -6.61
C ASP A 131 -4.31 -6.58 -7.71
N ASP A 132 -5.34 -5.77 -8.02
CA ASP A 132 -6.25 -5.93 -9.16
C ASP A 132 -5.85 -5.02 -10.35
N ASP A 133 -4.63 -4.45 -10.33
CA ASP A 133 -4.09 -3.51 -11.31
C ASP A 133 -4.89 -2.20 -11.46
N ASN A 134 -5.76 -1.85 -10.50
CA ASN A 134 -6.47 -0.58 -10.51
C ASN A 134 -5.61 0.54 -9.96
N TRP A 135 -5.78 1.72 -10.57
CA TRP A 135 -5.12 2.94 -10.14
C TRP A 135 -6.08 3.82 -9.34
N SER A 136 -5.61 4.31 -8.21
CA SER A 136 -6.40 5.14 -7.32
C SER A 136 -5.55 6.21 -6.62
N MET A 137 -6.22 7.21 -6.09
CA MET A 137 -5.65 8.21 -5.20
C MET A 137 -6.47 8.32 -3.93
N ILE A 138 -5.92 8.97 -2.90
CA ILE A 138 -6.69 9.29 -1.69
C ILE A 138 -7.19 10.73 -1.75
N GLU A 139 -8.51 10.91 -1.77
CA GLU A 139 -9.17 12.21 -1.68
C GLU A 139 -10.16 12.19 -0.50
N GLY A 140 -10.10 13.20 0.37
CA GLY A 140 -11.00 13.25 1.54
C GLY A 140 -10.86 12.06 2.51
N GLY A 141 -9.75 11.30 2.43
CA GLY A 141 -9.49 10.13 3.27
C GLY A 141 -10.05 8.82 2.72
N VAL A 142 -10.57 8.80 1.49
CA VAL A 142 -11.09 7.60 0.82
C VAL A 142 -10.38 7.36 -0.52
N TYR A 143 -10.42 6.11 -0.99
CA TYR A 143 -9.95 5.74 -2.32
C TYR A 143 -10.86 6.32 -3.40
N VAL A 144 -10.25 6.97 -4.39
CA VAL A 144 -10.87 7.43 -5.61
C VAL A 144 -10.15 6.77 -6.77
N GLN A 145 -10.83 5.83 -7.43
CA GLN A 145 -10.32 5.16 -8.63
C GLN A 145 -10.22 6.18 -9.77
N LEU A 146 -9.13 6.08 -10.55
CA LEU A 146 -8.88 6.93 -11.71
C LEU A 146 -9.65 6.47 -12.94
#